data_AF-A0A847L1G9-F1
#
_entry.id   AF-A0A847L1G9-F1
#
_cell.length_a   1.000
_cell.length_b   1.000
_cell.length_c   1.000
_cell.angle_alpha   90.00
_cell.angle_beta   90.00
_cell.angle_gamma   90.00
#
_symmetry.space_group_name_H-M   'P 1'
#
loop_
_entity.id
_entity.type
_entity.pdbx_description
1 polymer ?
#
loop_
_entity_poly.entity_id
_entity_poly.type
_entity_poly.pdbx_seq_one_letter_code
_entity_poly.pdbx_strand_id
1 'polypeptide(L)'
;PTNTPYLIHVGYFADWQEALEASNENPYSPTIRQHGGLYRRYSDDIVLACSAELQTTVLHAITQKLAELELEAQADKTQTFLFERRNGTIQCMEKRQNAFFTNKHFSYLGFEFDGETALLKSSSLAKFYRRMKKSIRAAQFHAFRHTNKTTRGELFKNRLYKRFTYLGSQRKRRHDSVPKTDWGNYLAYANKANFIMEGSKIKRQVRKHWRIFHKLMEN
;
A
#
# COMPACT_ATOMS: atom_id res chain seq x y z
N PRO A 1 26.23 -3.05 8.04
CA PRO A 1 25.73 -3.46 6.70
C PRO A 1 24.40 -4.23 6.85
N THR A 2 23.28 -3.51 6.84
CA THR A 2 21.95 -4.11 7.06
C THR A 2 21.43 -4.75 5.78
N ASN A 3 21.69 -6.04 5.69
CA ASN A 3 21.28 -6.99 4.66
C ASN A 3 19.74 -7.09 4.59
N THR A 4 19.10 -6.39 3.64
CA THR A 4 17.64 -6.38 3.48
C THR A 4 17.25 -6.88 2.09
N PRO A 5 16.42 -7.93 1.97
CA PRO A 5 16.12 -8.60 0.71
C PRO A 5 14.89 -8.04 -0.03
N TYR A 6 14.96 -8.09 -1.37
CA TYR A 6 14.04 -7.51 -2.33
C TYR A 6 12.75 -8.35 -2.51
N LEU A 7 11.58 -7.70 -2.59
CA LEU A 7 10.31 -8.31 -3.00
C LEU A 7 10.11 -8.07 -4.49
N ILE A 8 10.09 -9.13 -5.29
CA ILE A 8 9.73 -9.06 -6.71
C ILE A 8 8.26 -9.42 -6.85
N HIS A 9 7.47 -8.45 -7.30
CA HIS A 9 6.08 -8.60 -7.66
C HIS A 9 6.00 -8.64 -9.18
N VAL A 10 5.71 -9.80 -9.77
CA VAL A 10 5.49 -9.88 -11.22
C VAL A 10 4.01 -9.96 -11.51
N GLY A 11 3.45 -8.95 -12.17
CA GLY A 11 2.08 -8.92 -12.65
C GLY A 11 2.04 -9.05 -14.17
N TYR A 12 1.47 -10.13 -14.71
CA TYR A 12 1.37 -10.33 -16.16
C TYR A 12 -0.01 -9.89 -16.65
N PHE A 13 -0.08 -9.15 -17.75
CA PHE A 13 -1.35 -8.73 -18.39
C PHE A 13 -1.61 -9.57 -19.65
N ALA A 14 -2.85 -10.05 -19.80
CA ALA A 14 -3.30 -10.84 -20.95
C ALA A 14 -3.56 -10.01 -22.22
N ASP A 15 -3.79 -8.70 -22.10
CA ASP A 15 -3.95 -7.77 -23.23
C ASP A 15 -3.17 -6.48 -22.93
N TRP A 16 -2.26 -6.12 -23.85
CA TRP A 16 -1.22 -5.10 -23.64
C TRP A 16 -1.61 -3.70 -24.14
N GLN A 17 -2.65 -3.58 -24.98
CA GLN A 17 -3.10 -2.28 -25.49
C GLN A 17 -3.80 -1.44 -24.41
N GLU A 18 -4.58 -2.05 -23.52
CA GLU A 18 -5.30 -1.34 -22.44
C GLU A 18 -4.36 -0.84 -21.32
N ALA A 19 -3.22 -1.49 -21.10
CA ALA A 19 -2.26 -1.11 -20.06
C ALA A 19 -1.48 0.18 -20.41
N LEU A 20 -1.30 0.45 -21.71
CA LEU A 20 -0.61 1.63 -22.23
C LEU A 20 -1.46 2.89 -22.11
N GLU A 21 -2.77 2.80 -22.35
CA GLU A 21 -3.71 3.93 -22.23
C GLU A 21 -3.87 4.42 -20.78
N ALA A 22 -3.59 3.55 -19.79
CA ALA A 22 -3.77 3.85 -18.37
C ALA A 22 -2.56 4.55 -17.70
N SER A 23 -1.40 4.64 -18.34
CA SER A 23 -0.16 5.14 -17.68
C SER A 23 0.39 6.39 -18.37
N ASN A 24 0.26 7.56 -17.72
CA ASN A 24 0.60 8.85 -18.32
C ASN A 24 2.04 9.35 -18.08
N GLU A 25 2.99 8.55 -17.55
CA GLU A 25 4.40 9.00 -17.39
C GLU A 25 5.51 7.90 -17.44
N ASN A 26 6.53 8.24 -18.26
CA ASN A 26 7.94 7.85 -18.39
C ASN A 26 8.47 6.51 -17.76
N PRO A 27 8.72 5.45 -18.57
CA PRO A 27 9.23 4.16 -18.08
C PRO A 27 10.74 3.92 -18.24
N TYR A 28 11.42 3.55 -17.15
CA TYR A 28 12.85 3.17 -17.09
C TYR A 28 13.09 1.65 -17.35
N SER A 29 14.02 1.37 -18.28
CA SER A 29 14.79 0.14 -18.58
C SER A 29 14.70 -0.28 -20.07
N PRO A 30 15.79 -0.18 -20.87
CA PRO A 30 15.79 -0.53 -22.30
C PRO A 30 15.45 -2.00 -22.59
N THR A 31 15.93 -2.93 -21.76
CA THR A 31 15.78 -4.39 -21.98
C THR A 31 14.35 -4.87 -21.80
N ILE A 32 13.59 -4.29 -20.87
CA ILE A 32 12.18 -4.67 -20.65
C ILE A 32 11.26 -3.99 -21.66
N ARG A 33 11.60 -2.76 -22.09
CA ARG A 33 10.91 -2.07 -23.20
C ARG A 33 11.02 -2.81 -24.52
N GLN A 34 12.16 -3.43 -24.82
CA GLN A 34 12.34 -4.19 -26.07
C GLN A 34 11.33 -5.35 -26.20
N HIS A 35 10.79 -5.82 -25.07
CA HIS A 35 9.77 -6.86 -24.99
C HIS A 35 8.40 -6.33 -24.53
N GLY A 36 8.18 -5.01 -24.57
CA GLY A 36 6.89 -4.38 -24.26
C GLY A 36 6.49 -4.38 -22.77
N GLY A 37 7.37 -4.74 -21.84
CA GLY A 37 7.04 -4.81 -20.41
C GLY A 37 7.16 -3.49 -19.63
N LEU A 38 6.65 -3.48 -18.40
CA LEU A 38 6.76 -2.39 -17.42
C LEU A 38 7.66 -2.78 -16.25
N TYR A 39 8.53 -1.85 -15.85
CA TYR A 39 9.42 -1.96 -14.69
C TYR A 39 9.19 -0.80 -13.74
N ARG A 40 9.07 -1.10 -12.44
CA ARG A 40 9.10 -0.10 -11.37
C ARG A 40 9.92 -0.63 -10.19
N ARG A 41 10.71 0.23 -9.56
CA ARG A 41 11.49 -0.10 -8.36
C ARG A 41 11.32 0.99 -7.31
N TYR A 42 11.17 0.58 -6.07
CA TYR A 42 11.17 1.47 -4.91
C TYR A 42 12.03 0.85 -3.81
N SER A 43 13.23 1.40 -3.60
CA SER A 43 14.28 0.79 -2.78
C SER A 43 14.48 -0.68 -3.14
N ASP A 44 13.98 -1.59 -2.28
CA ASP A 44 14.15 -3.03 -2.45
C ASP A 44 12.93 -3.72 -3.07
N ASP A 45 11.82 -3.01 -3.28
CA ASP A 45 10.61 -3.59 -3.88
C ASP A 45 10.62 -3.35 -5.40
N ILE A 46 10.62 -4.44 -6.19
CA ILE A 46 10.62 -4.41 -7.65
C ILE A 46 9.26 -4.92 -8.16
N VAL A 47 8.66 -4.20 -9.11
CA VAL A 47 7.48 -4.63 -9.86
C VAL A 47 7.85 -4.78 -11.32
N LEU A 48 7.40 -5.88 -11.88
CA LEU A 48 7.58 -6.25 -13.28
C LEU A 48 6.23 -6.58 -13.87
N ALA A 49 5.97 -6.11 -15.07
CA ALA A 49 4.84 -6.59 -15.85
C ALA A 49 5.25 -6.88 -17.27
N CYS A 50 4.84 -8.03 -17.80
CA CYS A 50 5.07 -8.44 -19.18
C CYS A 50 3.93 -9.38 -19.65
N SER A 51 3.90 -9.71 -20.93
CA SER A 51 2.95 -10.68 -21.44
C SER A 51 3.23 -12.07 -20.87
N ALA A 52 2.22 -12.94 -20.86
CA ALA A 52 2.36 -14.28 -20.28
C ALA A 52 3.44 -15.11 -21.00
N GLU A 53 3.61 -14.91 -22.31
CA GLU A 53 4.61 -15.58 -23.15
C GLU A 53 6.04 -15.17 -22.78
N LEU A 54 6.22 -13.93 -22.33
CA LEU A 54 7.52 -13.37 -21.98
C LEU A 54 7.89 -13.59 -20.51
N GLN A 55 7.05 -14.29 -19.73
CA GLN A 55 7.27 -14.54 -18.31
C GLN A 55 8.65 -15.11 -18.03
N THR A 56 8.99 -16.23 -18.68
CA THR A 56 10.22 -16.97 -18.40
C THR A 56 11.44 -16.14 -18.78
N THR A 57 11.39 -15.47 -19.93
CA THR A 57 12.47 -14.63 -20.45
C THR A 57 12.76 -13.45 -19.52
N VAL A 58 11.72 -12.71 -19.10
CA VAL A 58 11.87 -11.54 -18.23
C VAL A 58 12.35 -11.95 -16.85
N LEU A 59 11.81 -13.03 -16.29
CA LEU A 59 12.25 -13.54 -14.98
C LEU A 59 13.73 -13.95 -15.03
N HIS A 60 14.13 -14.69 -16.07
CA HIS A 60 15.52 -15.12 -16.26
C HIS A 60 16.48 -13.93 -16.39
N ALA A 61 16.16 -12.96 -17.25
CA ALA A 61 17.00 -11.78 -17.45
C ALA A 61 17.24 -11.00 -16.15
N ILE A 62 16.22 -10.91 -15.29
CA ILE A 62 16.33 -10.17 -14.02
C ILE A 62 17.08 -10.98 -12.97
N THR A 63 16.84 -12.29 -12.88
CA THR A 63 17.61 -13.16 -11.99
C THR A 63 19.09 -13.14 -12.35
N GLN A 64 19.43 -13.16 -13.64
CA GLN A 64 20.83 -13.01 -14.09
C GLN A 64 21.43 -11.67 -13.68
N LYS A 65 20.70 -10.56 -13.90
CA LYS A 65 21.16 -9.23 -13.50
C LYS A 65 21.32 -9.06 -12.00
N LEU A 66 20.49 -9.71 -11.20
CA LEU A 66 20.64 -9.72 -9.73
C LEU A 66 21.86 -10.52 -9.30
N ALA A 67 22.12 -11.67 -9.93
CA ALA A 67 23.29 -12.48 -9.68
C ALA A 67 24.61 -11.76 -10.05
N GLU A 68 24.65 -11.02 -11.16
CA GLU A 68 25.78 -10.16 -11.55
C GLU A 68 26.11 -9.11 -10.48
N LEU A 69 25.12 -8.67 -9.71
CA LEU A 69 25.26 -7.67 -8.64
C LEU A 69 25.51 -8.30 -7.27
N GLU A 70 25.72 -9.62 -7.20
CA GLU A 70 25.85 -10.39 -5.96
C GLU A 70 24.64 -10.22 -5.02
N LEU A 71 23.45 -10.00 -5.60
CA LEU A 71 22.19 -9.86 -4.88
C LEU A 71 21.36 -11.14 -5.01
N GLU A 72 20.98 -11.73 -3.88
CA GLU A 72 20.11 -12.90 -3.85
C GLU A 72 18.63 -12.48 -3.78
N ALA A 73 17.84 -12.95 -4.75
CA ALA A 73 16.40 -12.84 -4.69
C ALA A 73 15.84 -13.81 -3.65
N GLN A 74 14.96 -13.33 -2.76
CA GLN A 74 14.23 -14.22 -1.87
C GLN A 74 13.07 -14.89 -2.61
N ALA A 75 13.28 -16.15 -3.02
CA ALA A 75 12.28 -16.95 -3.71
C ALA A 75 10.92 -16.97 -2.97
N ASP A 76 10.95 -17.14 -1.64
CA ASP A 76 9.75 -17.20 -0.79
C ASP A 76 8.92 -15.91 -0.77
N LYS A 77 9.55 -14.78 -1.09
CA LYS A 77 8.89 -13.47 -1.15
C LYS A 77 8.45 -13.11 -2.55
N THR A 78 8.99 -13.77 -3.56
CA THR A 78 8.65 -13.50 -4.96
C THR A 78 7.22 -13.95 -5.21
N GLN A 79 6.38 -13.03 -5.66
CA GLN A 79 4.98 -13.31 -5.97
C GLN A 79 4.72 -13.10 -7.46
N THR A 80 4.04 -14.07 -8.05
CA THR A 80 3.74 -14.12 -9.48
C THR A 80 2.23 -14.05 -9.63
N PHE A 81 1.72 -13.09 -10.39
CA PHE A 81 0.29 -12.86 -10.58
C PHE A 81 -0.07 -12.82 -12.06
N LEU A 82 -1.07 -13.60 -12.46
CA LEU A 82 -1.70 -13.53 -13.77
C LEU A 82 -2.95 -12.64 -13.69
N PHE A 83 -3.02 -11.64 -14.56
CA PHE A 83 -4.20 -10.82 -14.78
C PHE A 83 -4.82 -11.18 -16.13
N GLU A 84 -6.05 -11.70 -16.09
CA GLU A 84 -6.75 -12.18 -17.28
C GLU A 84 -8.18 -11.66 -17.32
N ARG A 85 -8.62 -11.18 -18.49
CA ARG A 85 -10.01 -10.77 -18.68
C ARG A 85 -10.89 -12.00 -18.88
N ARG A 86 -11.84 -12.22 -17.97
CA ARG A 86 -12.87 -13.26 -18.05
C ARG A 86 -14.25 -12.64 -17.80
N ASN A 87 -15.21 -12.93 -18.68
CA ASN A 87 -16.60 -12.45 -18.56
C ASN A 87 -16.71 -10.93 -18.36
N GLY A 88 -15.88 -10.15 -19.07
CA GLY A 88 -15.88 -8.68 -18.97
C GLY A 88 -15.20 -8.11 -17.71
N THR A 89 -14.57 -8.94 -16.88
CA THR A 89 -13.84 -8.52 -15.67
C THR A 89 -12.40 -9.02 -15.68
N ILE A 90 -11.48 -8.25 -15.10
CA ILE A 90 -10.09 -8.69 -14.95
C ILE A 90 -9.97 -9.51 -13.65
N GLN A 91 -9.59 -10.77 -13.78
CA GLN A 91 -9.30 -11.65 -12.66
C GLN A 91 -7.83 -11.56 -12.28
N CYS A 92 -7.55 -11.34 -10.99
CA CYS A 92 -6.22 -11.42 -10.40
C CYS A 92 -5.99 -12.80 -9.78
N MET A 93 -5.03 -13.56 -10.32
CA MET A 93 -4.70 -14.91 -9.89
C MET A 93 -3.24 -15.03 -9.47
N GLU A 94 -2.99 -15.50 -8.26
CA GLU A 94 -1.62 -15.77 -7.80
C GLU A 94 -1.15 -17.13 -8.34
N LYS A 95 -0.04 -17.16 -9.06
CA LYS A 95 0.64 -18.37 -9.50
C LYS A 95 1.58 -18.84 -8.40
N ARG A 96 1.38 -20.07 -7.93
CA ARG A 96 2.32 -20.76 -7.04
C ARG A 96 2.60 -22.13 -7.63
N GLN A 97 3.87 -22.40 -7.91
CA GLN A 97 4.28 -23.61 -8.64
C GLN A 97 3.47 -23.74 -9.94
N ASN A 98 2.74 -24.85 -10.12
CA ASN A 98 1.91 -25.12 -11.29
C ASN A 98 0.41 -24.85 -11.07
N ALA A 99 0.03 -24.13 -10.01
CA ALA A 99 -1.36 -23.82 -9.68
C ALA A 99 -1.64 -22.32 -9.64
N PHE A 100 -2.88 -21.95 -9.99
CA PHE A 100 -3.39 -20.59 -9.90
C PHE A 100 -4.44 -20.48 -8.80
N PHE A 101 -4.33 -19.44 -7.98
CA PHE A 101 -5.22 -19.17 -6.86
C PHE A 101 -5.97 -17.86 -7.11
N THR A 102 -7.30 -17.94 -7.17
CA THR A 102 -8.19 -16.78 -7.27
C THR A 102 -8.39 -16.10 -5.92
N ASN A 103 -9.07 -14.96 -5.89
CA ASN A 103 -9.32 -14.15 -4.68
C ASN A 103 -8.02 -13.73 -3.96
N LYS A 104 -6.96 -13.51 -4.74
CA LYS A 104 -5.69 -12.99 -4.27
C LYS A 104 -5.51 -11.57 -4.75
N HIS A 105 -4.87 -10.75 -3.93
CA HIS A 105 -4.56 -9.38 -4.29
C HIS A 105 -3.07 -9.22 -4.53
N PHE A 106 -2.73 -8.62 -5.66
CA PHE A 106 -1.39 -8.11 -5.90
C PHE A 106 -1.10 -6.98 -4.90
N SER A 107 0.03 -7.03 -4.20
CA SER A 107 0.39 -6.02 -3.21
C SER A 107 1.62 -5.24 -3.63
N TYR A 108 1.61 -3.91 -3.51
CA TYR A 108 2.81 -3.10 -3.73
C TYR A 108 2.72 -1.78 -2.97
N LEU A 109 3.81 -1.36 -2.31
CA LEU A 109 3.92 -0.07 -1.59
C LEU A 109 2.76 0.28 -0.64
N GLY A 110 2.21 -0.73 0.03
CA GLY A 110 1.11 -0.53 0.98
C GLY A 110 -0.28 -0.46 0.35
N PHE A 111 -0.39 -0.81 -0.92
CA PHE A 111 -1.64 -1.03 -1.64
C PHE A 111 -1.83 -2.50 -2.00
N GLU A 112 -3.08 -2.86 -2.27
CA GLU A 112 -3.55 -4.13 -2.78
C GLU A 112 -4.38 -3.85 -4.05
N PHE A 113 -4.29 -4.72 -5.05
CA PHE A 113 -5.06 -4.65 -6.29
C PHE A 113 -5.71 -6.01 -6.56
N ASP A 114 -7.02 -6.01 -6.76
CA ASP A 114 -7.83 -7.23 -6.93
C ASP A 114 -8.10 -7.60 -8.39
N GLY A 115 -7.53 -6.84 -9.33
CA GLY A 115 -7.77 -6.97 -10.78
C GLY A 115 -8.66 -5.85 -11.33
N GLU A 116 -9.54 -5.28 -10.50
CA GLU A 116 -10.44 -4.20 -10.89
C GLU A 116 -10.13 -2.90 -10.14
N THR A 117 -9.83 -3.01 -8.84
CA THR A 117 -9.75 -1.86 -7.94
C THR A 117 -8.55 -1.87 -7.02
N ALA A 118 -7.96 -0.68 -6.87
CA ALA A 118 -6.93 -0.42 -5.88
C ALA A 118 -7.53 -0.24 -4.48
N LEU A 119 -6.84 -0.80 -3.49
CA LEU A 119 -7.20 -0.84 -2.08
C LEU A 119 -5.96 -0.51 -1.22
N LEU A 120 -6.18 0.01 -0.02
CA LEU A 120 -5.16 0.02 1.03
C LEU A 120 -4.88 -1.41 1.47
N LYS A 121 -3.60 -1.73 1.67
CA LYS A 121 -3.18 -3.03 2.21
C LYS A 121 -3.87 -3.30 3.54
N SER A 122 -4.51 -4.45 3.64
CA SER A 122 -5.28 -4.92 4.81
C SER A 122 -4.47 -4.79 6.12
N SER A 123 -3.21 -5.24 6.09
CA SER A 123 -2.28 -5.14 7.23
C SER A 123 -1.95 -3.71 7.65
N SER A 124 -1.92 -2.76 6.70
CA SER A 124 -1.69 -1.33 6.96
C SER A 124 -2.88 -0.74 7.71
N LEU A 125 -4.10 -1.02 7.22
CA LEU A 125 -5.34 -0.59 7.84
C LEU A 125 -5.49 -1.18 9.26
N ALA A 126 -5.20 -2.47 9.43
CA ALA A 126 -5.22 -3.15 10.73
C ALA A 126 -4.23 -2.53 11.73
N LYS A 127 -2.99 -2.22 11.29
CA LYS A 127 -1.99 -1.52 12.11
C LYS A 127 -2.48 -0.15 12.56
N PHE A 128 -3.15 0.61 11.67
CA PHE A 128 -3.73 1.90 12.01
C PHE A 128 -4.81 1.76 13.11
N TYR A 129 -5.80 0.88 12.94
CA TYR A 129 -6.84 0.66 13.96
C TYR A 129 -6.27 0.14 15.28
N ARG A 130 -5.26 -0.73 15.26
CA ARG A 130 -4.59 -1.22 16.48
C ARG A 130 -3.88 -0.10 17.23
N ARG A 131 -3.18 0.79 16.52
CA ARG A 131 -2.53 1.98 17.11
C ARG A 131 -3.56 2.93 17.71
N MET A 132 -4.70 3.12 17.05
CA MET A 132 -5.81 3.93 17.56
C MET A 132 -6.35 3.36 18.87
N LYS A 133 -6.79 2.09 18.88
CA LYS A 133 -7.29 1.42 20.07
C LYS A 133 -6.30 1.47 21.24
N LYS A 134 -5.02 1.19 20.98
CA LYS A 134 -3.96 1.26 22.00
C LYS A 134 -3.80 2.68 22.56
N SER A 135 -3.85 3.69 21.71
CA SER A 135 -3.67 5.09 22.13
C SER A 135 -4.86 5.59 22.95
N ILE A 136 -6.08 5.21 22.58
CA ILE A 136 -7.30 5.57 23.33
C ILE A 136 -7.27 4.91 24.71
N ARG A 137 -7.01 3.59 24.78
CA ARG A 137 -6.91 2.87 26.07
C ARG A 137 -5.83 3.44 26.99
N ALA A 138 -4.66 3.77 26.43
CA ALA A 138 -3.61 4.41 27.20
C ALA A 138 -4.06 5.77 27.74
N ALA A 139 -4.71 6.59 26.90
CA ALA A 139 -5.23 7.89 27.33
C ALA A 139 -6.28 7.75 28.44
N GLN A 140 -7.19 6.78 28.33
CA GLN A 140 -8.21 6.49 29.35
C GLN A 140 -7.58 6.04 30.68
N PHE A 141 -6.62 5.13 30.60
CA PHE A 141 -5.88 4.67 31.77
C PHE A 141 -5.15 5.82 32.48
N HIS A 142 -4.47 6.67 31.72
CA HIS A 142 -3.77 7.83 32.29
C HIS A 142 -4.73 8.87 32.85
N ALA A 143 -5.86 9.12 32.18
CA ALA A 143 -6.90 10.02 32.68
C ALA A 143 -7.44 9.53 34.04
N PHE A 144 -7.74 8.24 34.17
CA PHE A 144 -8.24 7.66 35.41
C PHE A 144 -7.21 7.68 36.56
N ARG A 145 -5.94 7.41 36.25
CA ARG A 145 -4.82 7.38 37.21
C ARG A 145 -4.18 8.74 37.49
N HIS A 146 -4.69 9.79 36.85
CA HIS A 146 -4.16 11.12 37.04
C HIS A 146 -4.36 11.59 38.49
N THR A 147 -3.33 12.18 39.09
CA THR A 147 -3.32 12.60 40.50
C THR A 147 -3.94 13.99 40.71
N ASN A 148 -3.97 14.83 39.66
CA ASN A 148 -4.61 16.14 39.71
C ASN A 148 -6.13 15.98 39.81
N LYS A 149 -6.72 16.42 40.93
CA LYS A 149 -8.15 16.29 41.23
C LYS A 149 -9.05 17.02 40.23
N THR A 150 -8.57 18.07 39.58
CA THR A 150 -9.37 18.89 38.66
C THR A 150 -9.48 18.26 37.28
N THR A 151 -8.46 17.55 36.82
CA THR A 151 -8.41 16.94 35.47
C THR A 151 -8.48 15.42 35.50
N ARG A 152 -8.68 14.83 36.67
CA ARG A 152 -8.78 13.37 36.83
C ARG A 152 -10.04 12.87 36.12
N GLY A 153 -9.88 11.83 35.29
CA GLY A 153 -10.93 11.30 34.44
C GLY A 153 -11.06 12.05 33.10
N GLU A 154 -10.39 13.18 32.91
CA GLU A 154 -10.47 13.93 31.66
C GLU A 154 -9.52 13.39 30.59
N LEU A 155 -10.07 13.09 29.42
CA LEU A 155 -9.30 12.66 28.26
C LEU A 155 -8.72 13.87 27.52
N PHE A 156 -7.41 13.85 27.27
CA PHE A 156 -6.76 14.78 26.34
C PHE A 156 -7.11 14.44 24.88
N LYS A 157 -8.32 14.84 24.48
CA LYS A 157 -8.95 14.52 23.19
C LYS A 157 -8.15 15.05 22.00
N ASN A 158 -7.63 16.27 22.06
CA ASN A 158 -7.00 16.96 20.92
C ASN A 158 -5.94 16.12 20.20
N ARG A 159 -5.06 15.43 20.94
CA ARG A 159 -4.01 14.59 20.34
C ARG A 159 -4.60 13.38 19.62
N LEU A 160 -5.61 12.74 20.19
CA LEU A 160 -6.29 11.59 19.59
C LEU A 160 -7.06 11.99 18.33
N TYR A 161 -7.81 13.10 18.39
CA TYR A 161 -8.55 13.62 17.25
C TYR A 161 -7.62 14.00 16.09
N LYS A 162 -6.54 14.76 16.35
CA LYS A 162 -5.56 15.08 15.30
C LYS A 162 -4.91 13.82 14.73
N ARG A 163 -4.52 12.87 15.58
CA ARG A 163 -3.79 11.68 15.12
C ARG A 163 -4.64 10.69 14.33
N PHE A 164 -5.92 10.56 14.67
CA PHE A 164 -6.74 9.48 14.14
C PHE A 164 -7.91 9.96 13.30
N THR A 165 -8.37 11.21 13.35
CA THR A 165 -9.59 11.65 12.62
C THR A 165 -9.30 12.61 11.48
N TYR A 166 -10.33 13.00 10.73
CA TYR A 166 -10.17 13.98 9.65
C TYR A 166 -9.63 15.34 10.13
N LEU A 167 -9.75 15.67 11.43
CA LEU A 167 -9.23 16.91 12.01
C LEU A 167 -7.70 17.06 11.90
N GLY A 168 -6.97 15.97 11.72
CA GLY A 168 -5.54 16.01 11.40
C GLY A 168 -5.19 15.36 10.07
N SER A 169 -6.15 15.22 9.15
CA SER A 169 -5.90 14.68 7.81
C SER A 169 -5.50 15.76 6.80
N GLN A 170 -5.34 17.01 7.23
CA GLN A 170 -4.94 18.12 6.37
C GLN A 170 -3.43 18.28 6.36
N ARG A 171 -2.85 18.42 5.16
CA ARG A 171 -1.44 18.74 4.99
C ARG A 171 -1.24 20.23 5.24
N LYS A 172 -0.23 20.60 6.02
CA LYS A 172 0.06 22.00 6.33
C LYS A 172 1.56 22.23 6.23
N ARG A 173 1.98 23.29 5.54
CA ARG A 173 3.34 23.79 5.71
C ARG A 173 3.44 24.32 7.13
N ARG A 174 4.46 23.88 7.88
CA ARG A 174 4.85 24.65 9.06
C ARG A 174 5.51 25.93 8.54
N HIS A 175 5.30 27.02 9.26
CA HIS A 175 5.76 28.39 8.99
C HIS A 175 7.02 28.46 8.12
N ASP A 176 7.16 29.46 7.26
CA ASP A 176 8.22 29.55 6.24
C ASP A 176 9.66 29.41 6.80
N SER A 177 9.86 29.70 8.08
CA SER A 177 11.12 29.50 8.81
C SER A 177 11.44 28.05 9.24
N VAL A 178 10.51 27.11 9.08
CA VAL A 178 10.70 25.68 9.40
C VAL A 178 10.31 24.85 8.17
N PRO A 179 11.28 24.22 7.47
CA PRO A 179 11.04 23.50 6.21
C PRO A 179 10.28 22.17 6.39
N LYS A 180 9.57 21.97 7.51
CA LYS A 180 8.94 20.70 7.85
C LYS A 180 7.45 20.73 7.52
N THR A 181 7.09 20.05 6.43
CA THR A 181 5.69 19.82 6.06
C THR A 181 5.03 18.86 7.05
N ASP A 182 3.87 19.24 7.58
CA ASP A 182 2.95 18.33 8.24
C ASP A 182 2.20 17.53 7.18
N TRP A 183 2.56 16.27 7.01
CA TRP A 183 1.96 15.38 6.00
C TRP A 183 0.56 14.89 6.37
N GLY A 184 0.06 15.28 7.56
CA GLY A 184 -1.20 14.81 8.11
C GLY A 184 -1.10 13.39 8.67
N ASN A 185 -2.26 12.79 8.93
CA ASN A 185 -2.37 11.44 9.48
C ASN A 185 -2.64 10.36 8.41
N TYR A 186 -2.93 9.13 8.85
CA TYR A 186 -3.22 8.01 7.96
C TYR A 186 -4.40 8.26 7.01
N LEU A 187 -5.41 9.04 7.43
CA LEU A 187 -6.52 9.40 6.56
C LEU A 187 -6.09 10.40 5.48
N ALA A 188 -5.09 11.25 5.75
CA ALA A 188 -4.48 12.11 4.72
C ALA A 188 -3.83 11.27 3.63
N TYR A 189 -3.13 10.19 4.03
CA TYR A 189 -2.54 9.22 3.11
C TYR A 189 -3.63 8.51 2.29
N ALA A 190 -4.67 7.97 2.94
CA ALA A 190 -5.78 7.29 2.27
C ALA A 190 -6.51 8.21 1.28
N ASN A 191 -6.79 9.46 1.67
CA ASN A 191 -7.47 10.42 0.80
C ASN A 191 -6.60 10.79 -0.40
N LYS A 192 -5.29 11.02 -0.20
CA LYS A 192 -4.37 11.28 -1.32
C LYS A 192 -4.31 10.08 -2.27
N ALA A 193 -4.22 8.87 -1.73
CA ALA A 193 -4.17 7.67 -2.56
C ALA A 193 -5.46 7.49 -3.37
N ASN A 194 -6.63 7.71 -2.74
CA ASN A 194 -7.91 7.67 -3.45
C ASN A 194 -8.03 8.74 -4.54
N PHE A 195 -7.41 9.90 -4.35
CA PHE A 195 -7.40 10.96 -5.35
C PHE A 195 -6.51 10.60 -6.56
N ILE A 196 -5.34 10.01 -6.31
CA ILE A 196 -4.39 9.61 -7.37
C ILE A 196 -4.88 8.36 -8.11
N MET A 197 -5.42 7.38 -7.39
CA MET A 197 -5.91 6.12 -7.94
C MET A 197 -7.40 6.27 -8.24
N GLU A 198 -7.71 6.85 -9.39
CA GLU A 198 -9.09 7.00 -9.88
C GLU A 198 -9.80 5.63 -9.92
N GLY A 199 -11.10 5.61 -9.61
CA GLY A 199 -11.88 4.36 -9.50
C GLY A 199 -11.56 3.48 -8.28
N SER A 200 -10.58 3.84 -7.44
CA SER A 200 -10.23 3.03 -6.27
C SER A 200 -11.34 2.97 -5.22
N LYS A 201 -11.38 1.86 -4.47
CA LYS A 201 -12.34 1.65 -3.36
C LYS A 201 -11.74 2.04 -2.00
N ILE A 202 -10.64 2.81 -1.98
CA ILE A 202 -9.90 3.22 -0.76
C ILE A 202 -10.77 4.00 0.22
N LYS A 203 -11.51 5.01 -0.25
CA LYS A 203 -12.41 5.82 0.60
C LYS A 203 -13.47 4.94 1.29
N ARG A 204 -13.93 3.87 0.62
CA ARG A 204 -14.89 2.91 1.19
C ARG A 204 -14.29 2.13 2.37
N GLN A 205 -13.00 1.80 2.34
CA GLN A 205 -12.32 1.09 3.44
C GLN A 205 -12.26 1.92 4.74
N VAL A 206 -12.17 3.25 4.62
CA VAL A 206 -12.05 4.17 5.77
C VAL A 206 -13.35 4.86 6.17
N ARG A 207 -14.46 4.68 5.42
CA ARG A 207 -15.72 5.42 5.65
C ARG A 207 -16.32 5.27 7.06
N LYS A 208 -16.14 4.11 7.70
CA LYS A 208 -16.68 3.83 9.04
C LYS A 208 -15.79 4.36 10.16
N HIS A 209 -14.63 4.93 9.83
CA HIS A 209 -13.60 5.30 10.79
C HIS A 209 -14.08 6.27 11.86
N TRP A 210 -14.81 7.33 11.47
CA TRP A 210 -15.33 8.32 12.42
C TRP A 210 -16.21 7.69 13.50
N ARG A 211 -17.13 6.82 13.08
CA ARG A 211 -18.01 6.07 13.98
C ARG A 211 -17.24 5.13 14.90
N ILE A 212 -16.24 4.42 14.37
CA ILE A 212 -15.39 3.52 15.16
C ILE A 212 -14.59 4.30 16.21
N PHE A 213 -14.05 5.46 15.84
CA PHE A 213 -13.30 6.31 16.75
C PHE A 213 -14.19 6.79 17.92
N HIS A 214 -15.39 7.31 17.64
CA HIS A 214 -16.29 7.83 18.69
C HIS A 214 -16.77 6.74 19.64
N LYS A 215 -17.16 5.56 19.09
CA LYS A 215 -17.52 4.40 19.92
C LYS A 215 -16.39 4.00 20.89
N LEU A 216 -15.12 4.16 20.50
CA LEU A 216 -13.99 3.86 21.37
C LEU A 216 -13.72 4.96 22.40
N MET A 217 -14.09 6.21 22.11
CA MET A 217 -13.90 7.34 23.02
C MET A 217 -14.97 7.39 24.13
N GLU A 218 -16.14 6.79 23.89
CA GLU A 218 -17.26 6.69 24.83
C GLU A 218 -17.11 5.55 25.85
N ASN A 219 -16.47 4.45 25.46
CA ASN A 219 -16.16 3.29 26.31
C ASN A 219 -15.00 3.57 27.25
#